data_AF-A0A920F0J4-F1
#
_entry.id   AF-A0A920F0J4-F1
#
_cell.length_a   1.000
_cell.length_b   1.000
_cell.length_c   1.000
_cell.angle_alpha   90.00
_cell.angle_beta   90.00
_cell.angle_gamma   90.00
#
_symmetry.space_group_name_H-M   'P 1'
#
loop_
_entity.id
_entity.type
_entity.pdbx_description
1 polymer ?
#
loop_
_entity_poly.entity_id
_entity_poly.type
_entity_poly.pdbx_seq_one_letter_code
_entity_poly.pdbx_strand_id
1 'polypeptide(L)'
;MDNKAAVLQGLIDMANKRIEQINSGEKPPLTPDENAKYHAEFVVDLDIIDEPMIADPDVHNEDVSKRYTHDTIRELSFYKGKNTLTLGL
;
A
#
# COMPACT_ATOMS: atom_id res chain seq x y z
N MET A 1 18.06 18.55 -12.74
CA MET A 1 18.74 18.68 -14.05
C MET A 1 19.16 17.30 -14.48
N ASP A 2 18.87 16.92 -15.71
CA ASP A 2 19.23 15.58 -16.21
C ASP A 2 20.74 15.47 -16.48
N ASN A 3 21.26 14.25 -16.52
CA ASN A 3 22.65 13.99 -16.84
C ASN A 3 22.90 14.08 -18.36
N LYS A 4 24.17 14.04 -18.80
CA LYS A 4 24.52 14.06 -20.23
C LYS A 4 23.87 12.93 -21.06
N ALA A 5 23.54 11.83 -20.41
CA ALA A 5 22.91 10.66 -21.03
C ALA A 5 21.37 10.75 -21.07
N ALA A 6 20.79 11.84 -20.54
CA ALA A 6 19.35 12.09 -20.49
C ALA A 6 18.52 10.94 -19.89
N VAL A 7 19.06 10.28 -18.85
CA VAL A 7 18.45 9.07 -18.28
C VAL A 7 17.11 9.38 -17.62
N LEU A 8 17.02 10.49 -16.89
CA LEU A 8 15.78 10.85 -16.20
C LEU A 8 14.67 11.17 -17.20
N GLN A 9 14.99 11.92 -18.26
CA GLN A 9 14.05 12.24 -19.32
C GLN A 9 13.56 10.97 -20.02
N GLY A 10 14.45 10.03 -20.34
CA GLY A 10 14.07 8.76 -20.93
C GLY A 10 13.10 7.94 -20.06
N LEU A 11 13.32 7.93 -18.73
CA LEU A 11 12.39 7.28 -17.79
C LEU A 11 11.03 7.97 -17.74
N ILE A 12 11.01 9.31 -17.74
CA ILE A 12 9.78 10.11 -17.77
C ILE A 12 9.00 9.86 -19.06
N ASP A 13 9.68 9.84 -20.21
CA ASP A 13 9.05 9.61 -21.51
C ASP A 13 8.42 8.22 -21.60
N MET A 14 9.11 7.20 -21.07
CA MET A 14 8.55 5.84 -20.97
C MET A 14 7.32 5.79 -20.06
N ALA A 15 7.36 6.47 -18.91
CA ALA A 15 6.23 6.55 -18.00
C ALA A 15 5.03 7.26 -18.65
N ASN A 16 5.24 8.42 -19.28
CA ASN A 16 4.20 9.19 -19.95
C ASN A 16 3.57 8.39 -21.09
N LYS A 17 4.39 7.75 -21.93
CA LYS A 17 3.89 6.86 -22.98
C LYS A 17 3.03 5.71 -22.41
N ARG A 18 3.45 5.12 -21.28
CA ARG A 18 2.65 4.06 -20.64
C ARG A 18 1.33 4.59 -20.10
N ILE A 19 1.34 5.77 -19.49
CA ILE A 19 0.14 6.44 -18.96
C ILE A 19 -0.85 6.74 -20.09
N GLU A 20 -0.37 7.29 -21.21
CA GLU A 20 -1.20 7.56 -22.39
C GLU A 20 -1.85 6.30 -22.95
N GLN A 21 -1.08 5.20 -23.08
CA GLN A 21 -1.60 3.91 -23.54
C GLN A 21 -2.68 3.32 -22.63
N ILE A 22 -2.56 3.53 -21.32
CA ILE A 22 -3.56 3.10 -20.34
C ILE A 22 -4.82 3.97 -20.46
N ASN A 23 -4.65 5.29 -20.48
CA ASN A 23 -5.76 6.25 -20.52
C ASN A 23 -6.53 6.21 -21.85
N SER A 24 -5.85 5.96 -22.97
CA SER A 24 -6.46 5.85 -24.30
C SER A 24 -7.14 4.50 -24.54
N GLY A 25 -6.79 3.48 -23.74
CA GLY A 25 -7.22 2.10 -23.96
C GLY A 25 -6.51 1.38 -25.11
N GLU A 26 -5.51 2.00 -25.77
CA GLU A 26 -4.72 1.35 -26.84
C GLU A 26 -4.03 0.07 -26.34
N LYS A 27 -3.49 0.13 -25.12
CA LYS A 27 -2.87 -1.02 -24.46
C LYS A 27 -3.25 -1.00 -22.97
N PRO A 28 -4.39 -1.62 -22.59
CA PRO A 28 -4.85 -1.59 -21.20
C PRO A 28 -3.90 -2.34 -20.26
N PRO A 29 -4.03 -2.14 -18.94
CA PRO A 29 -3.41 -3.02 -17.95
C PRO A 29 -3.88 -4.47 -18.11
N LEU A 30 -3.04 -5.41 -17.68
CA LEU A 30 -3.46 -6.81 -17.58
C LEU A 30 -4.59 -6.90 -16.54
N THR A 31 -5.60 -7.71 -16.86
CA THR A 31 -6.74 -8.00 -15.99
C THR A 31 -6.87 -9.52 -15.83
N PRO A 32 -7.42 -10.01 -14.71
CA PRO A 32 -7.69 -11.44 -14.55
C PRO A 32 -8.66 -11.94 -15.61
N ASP A 33 -8.50 -13.19 -16.03
CA ASP A 33 -9.50 -13.88 -16.86
C ASP A 33 -10.81 -14.06 -16.07
N GLU A 34 -11.95 -14.03 -16.77
CA GLU A 34 -13.28 -14.21 -16.16
C GLU A 34 -13.43 -15.56 -15.43
N ASN A 35 -12.63 -16.57 -15.80
CA ASN A 35 -12.64 -17.91 -15.24
C ASN A 35 -11.43 -18.21 -14.34
N ALA A 36 -10.73 -17.18 -13.88
CA ALA A 36 -9.64 -17.32 -12.91
C ALA A 36 -10.12 -18.08 -11.66
N LYS A 37 -9.28 -19.00 -11.16
CA LYS A 37 -9.59 -19.81 -9.97
C LYS A 37 -8.79 -19.30 -8.77
N TYR A 38 -9.49 -18.92 -7.71
CA TYR A 38 -8.91 -18.45 -6.46
C TYR A 38 -8.93 -19.55 -5.39
N HIS A 39 -7.88 -19.60 -4.56
CA HIS A 39 -7.84 -20.54 -3.42
C HIS A 39 -8.82 -20.14 -2.31
N ALA A 40 -8.98 -18.83 -2.11
CA ALA A 40 -9.89 -18.23 -1.16
C ALA A 40 -10.35 -16.86 -1.69
N GLU A 41 -11.55 -16.46 -1.30
CA GLU A 41 -12.14 -15.17 -1.64
C GLU A 41 -12.55 -14.46 -0.36
N PHE A 42 -12.33 -13.15 -0.31
CA PHE A 42 -12.67 -12.30 0.81
C PHE A 42 -13.21 -10.98 0.28
N VAL A 43 -14.42 -10.62 0.72
CA VAL A 43 -15.08 -9.37 0.34
C VAL A 43 -15.04 -8.43 1.53
N VAL A 44 -14.51 -7.23 1.31
CA VAL A 44 -14.50 -6.17 2.32
C VAL A 44 -15.70 -5.27 2.07
N ASP A 45 -16.57 -5.14 3.07
CA ASP A 45 -17.54 -4.06 3.13
C ASP A 45 -16.81 -2.80 3.62
N LEU A 46 -16.79 -1.73 2.82
CA LEU A 46 -16.12 -0.48 3.20
C LEU A 46 -17.00 0.39 4.10
N ASP A 47 -18.31 0.17 4.11
CA ASP A 47 -19.25 0.98 4.90
C ASP A 47 -19.16 0.65 6.40
N ILE A 48 -18.60 -0.50 6.76
CA ILE A 48 -18.38 -0.90 8.17
C ILE A 48 -17.08 -0.33 8.75
N ILE A 49 -16.18 0.21 7.91
CA ILE A 49 -14.93 0.83 8.35
C ILE A 49 -15.22 2.31 8.63
N ASP A 50 -15.60 2.62 9.87
CA ASP A 50 -16.05 3.95 10.28
C ASP A 50 -14.94 4.83 10.86
N GLU A 51 -13.77 4.27 11.14
CA GLU A 51 -12.60 5.01 11.64
C GLU A 51 -11.25 4.52 11.08
N PRO A 52 -10.18 5.34 11.19
CA PRO A 52 -8.83 4.92 10.81
C PRO A 52 -8.34 3.74 11.65
N MET A 53 -7.56 2.85 11.02
CA MET A 53 -6.93 1.71 11.69
C MET A 53 -5.41 1.88 11.78
N ILE A 54 -4.82 1.30 12.83
CA ILE A 54 -3.38 1.28 13.10
C ILE A 54 -2.89 -0.16 13.03
N ALA A 55 -1.83 -0.41 12.25
CA ALA A 55 -1.05 -1.63 12.36
C ALA A 55 -0.17 -1.53 13.63
N ASP A 56 -0.63 -2.17 14.69
CA ASP A 56 -0.09 -2.09 16.05
C ASP A 56 1.21 -2.89 16.17
N PRO A 57 2.38 -2.25 16.31
CA PRO A 57 3.64 -2.96 16.45
C PRO A 57 3.79 -3.47 17.88
N ASP A 58 4.07 -4.77 18.05
CA ASP A 58 4.40 -5.35 19.35
C ASP A 58 5.88 -5.09 19.72
N VAL A 59 6.25 -3.82 19.87
CA VAL A 59 7.66 -3.39 20.04
C VAL A 59 8.37 -4.01 21.24
N HIS A 60 7.62 -4.57 22.19
CA HIS A 60 8.14 -5.22 23.38
C HIS A 60 8.13 -6.76 23.30
N ASN A 61 7.82 -7.34 22.13
CA ASN A 61 7.85 -8.79 21.94
C ASN A 61 9.24 -9.37 22.29
N GLU A 62 9.25 -10.51 22.98
CA GLU A 62 10.48 -11.24 23.32
C GLU A 62 11.23 -11.68 22.06
N ASP A 63 10.49 -12.05 21.02
CA ASP A 63 11.02 -12.36 19.70
C ASP A 63 11.13 -11.07 18.87
N VAL A 64 12.37 -10.63 18.63
CA VAL A 64 12.69 -9.42 17.88
C VAL A 64 12.09 -9.44 16.47
N SER A 65 11.96 -10.61 15.84
CA SER A 65 11.40 -10.74 14.50
C SER A 65 9.90 -10.40 14.44
N LYS A 66 9.22 -10.39 15.59
CA LYS A 66 7.79 -10.14 15.71
C LYS A 66 7.42 -8.71 16.12
N ARG A 67 8.40 -7.85 16.40
CA ARG A 67 8.15 -6.50 16.96
C ARG A 67 7.47 -5.52 16.00
N TYR A 68 7.50 -5.79 14.70
CA TYR A 68 6.96 -4.92 13.66
C TYR A 68 6.16 -5.73 12.63
N THR A 69 5.47 -6.78 13.09
CA THR A 69 4.49 -7.48 12.26
C THR A 69 3.29 -6.56 12.03
N HIS A 70 2.69 -6.64 10.85
CA HIS A 70 1.54 -5.83 10.45
C HIS A 70 0.24 -6.66 10.54
N ASP A 71 0.23 -7.67 11.41
CA ASP A 71 -0.85 -8.63 11.60
C ASP A 71 -1.89 -8.16 12.61
N THR A 72 -1.47 -7.35 13.57
CA THR A 72 -2.37 -6.75 14.56
C THR A 72 -2.87 -5.41 14.05
N ILE A 73 -4.11 -5.35 13.57
CA ILE A 73 -4.75 -4.12 13.10
C ILE A 73 -5.83 -3.72 14.11
N ARG A 74 -5.77 -2.48 14.61
CA ARG A 74 -6.71 -1.95 15.61
C ARG A 74 -7.29 -0.62 15.19
N GLU A 75 -8.55 -0.38 15.52
CA GLU A 75 -9.18 0.92 15.40
C GLU A 75 -8.44 2.00 16.21
N LEU A 76 -8.47 3.25 15.73
CA LEU A 76 -7.83 4.38 16.40
C LEU A 76 -8.38 4.59 17.82
N SER A 77 -9.69 4.39 18.01
CA SER A 77 -10.39 4.50 19.29
C SER A 77 -9.84 3.59 20.39
N PHE A 78 -9.24 2.44 20.03
CA PHE A 78 -8.60 1.51 20.96
C PHE A 78 -7.58 2.20 21.88
N TYR A 79 -6.82 3.15 21.34
CA TYR A 79 -5.74 3.83 22.04
C TYR A 79 -6.21 5.02 22.87
N LYS A 80 -7.46 5.45 22.72
CA LYS A 80 -8.11 6.51 23.53
C LYS A 80 -7.30 7.82 23.60
N GLY A 81 -6.47 8.10 22.59
CA GLY A 81 -5.57 9.26 22.56
C GLY A 81 -4.45 9.25 23.61
N LYS A 82 -4.14 8.10 24.23
CA LYS A 82 -3.20 8.00 25.36
C LYS A 82 -1.79 7.57 24.99
N ASN A 83 -1.53 7.21 23.73
CA ASN A 83 -0.20 6.79 23.31
C ASN A 83 0.74 7.99 23.26
N THR A 84 1.81 7.93 24.06
CA THR A 84 2.94 8.83 23.94
C THR A 84 3.68 8.54 22.64
N LEU A 85 3.45 9.39 21.63
CA LEU A 85 4.14 9.36 20.35
C LEU A 85 5.38 10.24 20.43
N THR A 86 6.55 9.62 20.28
CA THR A 86 7.81 10.35 20.08
C THR A 86 8.28 10.06 18.67
N LEU A 87 8.25 11.07 17.80
CA LEU A 87 8.94 11.03 16.52
C LEU A 87 10.41 11.30 16.81
N GLY A 88 11.28 10.31 16.64
CA GLY A 88 12.73 10.53 16.76
C GLY A 88 13.16 11.59 15.76
N LEU A 89 13.72 12.70 16.25
CA LEU A 89 14.49 13.66 15.46
C LEU A 89 15.91 13.12 15.24
#